data_AF-A0A0P0VDK2-F1
#
_entry.id   AF-A0A0P0VDK2-F1
#
_cell.length_a   1.000
_cell.length_b   1.000
_cell.length_c   1.000
_cell.angle_alpha   90.00
_cell.angle_beta   90.00
_cell.angle_gamma   90.00
#
_symmetry.space_group_name_H-M   'P 1'
#
loop_
_entity.id
_entity.type
_entity.pdbx_description
1 polymer ?
#
loop_
_entity_poly.entity_id
_entity_poly.type
_entity_poly.pdbx_seq_one_letter_code
_entity_poly.pdbx_strand_id
1 'polypeptide(L)'
;MVGQTVMRIVRPCFKPDHQLAVGGTRDGLLWYKDTGRHACGDFSMALVQANNLLEDASQVEAAPLLLSHSSSTTFVGIYDGHGGPETAHFIAQHFFPNLKKFATEQQTVSVDVIRKSYAATEEGFLNLVRKQWLIKPQLASVGSCCLVGIINEGVLYVANTGDSRAVLGRLERGVIKAVQLSAEHNASIESVREELRQFHPDDPRIVVLKHNVWRVKGLIQVSRTLGDAYLKSTEFNREPLLARFRLSEPFHKPILSPEPSIEVHKLCTEDQFVIFASDGLWEHLTNQEAVDIVNCAPRNGIARRLIKAALREAAKKREMRYSDLKKIDRGVRRHFHDDITVVVLFLDSALVGKRFYGGPLLSLRGGDGASTLTQK
;
A
#
# COMPACT_ATOMS: atom_id res chain seq x y z
N MET A 1 -45.04 -46.96 41.05
CA MET A 1 -44.62 -47.63 39.81
C MET A 1 -45.47 -47.11 38.66
N VAL A 2 -45.00 -46.09 37.96
CA VAL A 2 -45.47 -45.70 36.61
C VAL A 2 -44.24 -45.12 35.90
N GLY A 3 -43.95 -45.62 34.70
CA GLY A 3 -42.66 -45.55 34.02
C GLY A 3 -42.25 -44.18 33.49
N GLN A 4 -40.93 -43.98 33.43
CA GLN A 4 -40.29 -42.84 32.77
C GLN A 4 -40.25 -43.06 31.26
N THR A 5 -40.92 -42.18 30.52
CA THR A 5 -40.79 -42.08 29.05
C THR A 5 -39.60 -41.17 28.74
N VAL A 6 -38.53 -41.75 28.18
CA VAL A 6 -37.36 -41.02 27.68
C VAL A 6 -37.69 -40.47 26.29
N MET A 7 -37.85 -39.14 26.16
CA MET A 7 -37.87 -38.47 24.86
C MET A 7 -36.46 -38.49 24.25
N ARG A 8 -36.34 -39.11 23.07
CA ARG A 8 -35.14 -39.15 22.25
C ARG A 8 -35.01 -37.81 21.51
N ILE A 9 -34.17 -36.91 22.02
CA ILE A 9 -33.83 -35.66 21.31
C ILE A 9 -32.87 -36.02 20.17
N VAL A 10 -33.39 -35.99 18.95
CA VAL A 10 -32.59 -36.08 17.72
C VAL A 10 -31.83 -34.76 17.58
N ARG A 11 -30.50 -34.80 17.75
CA ARG A 11 -29.63 -33.66 17.45
C ARG A 11 -29.53 -33.48 15.93
N PRO A 12 -29.72 -32.27 15.37
CA PRO A 12 -29.38 -32.01 13.99
C PRO A 12 -27.86 -32.05 13.85
N CYS A 13 -27.35 -32.95 13.01
CA CYS A 13 -25.97 -32.88 12.51
C CYS A 13 -25.84 -31.71 11.54
N PHE A 14 -25.74 -30.49 12.07
CA PHE A 14 -25.18 -29.36 11.33
C PHE A 14 -23.77 -29.14 11.83
N LYS A 15 -22.78 -29.57 11.03
CA LYS A 15 -21.43 -29.04 11.14
C LYS A 15 -21.51 -27.58 10.71
N PRO A 16 -21.10 -26.60 11.54
CA PRO A 16 -20.86 -25.26 11.02
C PRO A 16 -19.64 -25.37 10.11
N ASP A 17 -19.86 -25.13 8.83
CA ASP A 17 -18.81 -24.83 7.87
C ASP A 17 -17.97 -23.68 8.47
N HIS A 18 -16.65 -23.84 8.47
CA HIS A 18 -15.74 -22.86 9.04
C HIS A 18 -15.90 -21.54 8.27
N GLN A 19 -16.71 -20.63 8.80
CA GLN A 19 -16.66 -19.22 8.43
C GLN A 19 -15.25 -18.72 8.77
N LEU A 20 -14.39 -18.73 7.75
CA LEU A 20 -13.05 -18.16 7.76
C LEU A 20 -13.13 -16.75 8.37
N ALA A 21 -12.40 -16.54 9.45
CA ALA A 21 -12.29 -15.25 10.11
C ALA A 21 -12.02 -14.15 9.06
N VAL A 22 -12.92 -13.17 9.00
CA VAL A 22 -12.95 -12.07 8.02
C VAL A 22 -11.80 -11.07 8.24
N GLY A 23 -10.96 -11.28 9.26
CA GLY A 23 -9.80 -10.43 9.57
C GLY A 23 -8.44 -11.11 9.35
N GLY A 24 -7.37 -10.32 9.52
CA GLY A 24 -6.00 -10.81 9.69
C GLY A 24 -5.68 -11.16 11.14
N THR A 25 -4.52 -11.78 11.35
CA THR A 25 -3.97 -12.20 12.64
C THR A 25 -2.91 -11.21 13.09
N ARG A 26 -2.84 -10.93 14.40
CA ARG A 26 -1.82 -10.07 15.00
C ARG A 26 -0.90 -10.87 15.94
N ASP A 27 0.40 -10.69 15.78
CA ASP A 27 1.47 -11.23 16.62
C ASP A 27 2.44 -10.09 17.00
N GLY A 28 2.17 -9.45 18.14
CA GLY A 28 2.91 -8.27 18.60
C GLY A 28 2.78 -7.08 17.62
N LEU A 29 3.92 -6.68 17.04
CA LEU A 29 4.02 -5.59 16.05
C LEU A 29 3.72 -6.05 14.62
N LEU A 30 3.50 -7.34 14.40
CA LEU A 30 3.21 -7.93 13.10
C LEU A 30 1.71 -8.18 12.97
N TRP A 31 1.12 -7.78 11.85
CA TRP A 31 -0.21 -8.18 11.43
C TRP A 31 -0.10 -8.90 10.08
N TYR A 32 -0.92 -9.93 9.86
CA TYR A 32 -0.87 -10.70 8.62
C TYR A 32 -2.15 -11.45 8.28
N LYS A 33 -2.37 -11.68 6.98
CA LYS A 33 -3.31 -12.65 6.43
C LYS A 33 -2.50 -13.62 5.57
N ASP A 34 -2.23 -14.81 6.11
CA ASP A 34 -1.33 -15.78 5.45
C ASP A 34 -1.87 -16.25 4.10
N THR A 35 -3.20 -16.35 3.96
CA THR A 35 -3.88 -16.71 2.71
C THR A 35 -5.26 -16.07 2.63
N GLY A 36 -5.65 -15.66 1.42
CA GLY A 36 -7.02 -15.29 1.04
C GLY A 36 -7.20 -15.45 -0.47
N ARG A 37 -8.40 -15.20 -0.99
CA ARG A 37 -8.69 -15.29 -2.44
C ARG A 37 -9.13 -13.95 -3.00
N HIS A 38 -8.65 -13.63 -4.19
CA HIS A 38 -9.10 -12.50 -5.00
C HIS A 38 -9.61 -13.00 -6.37
N ALA A 39 -9.90 -12.10 -7.31
CA ALA A 39 -10.56 -12.47 -8.57
C ALA A 39 -9.72 -13.40 -9.47
N CYS A 40 -8.39 -13.40 -9.33
CA CYS A 40 -7.47 -14.09 -10.24
C CYS A 40 -6.56 -15.12 -9.54
N GLY A 41 -6.80 -15.43 -8.26
CA GLY A 41 -6.02 -16.41 -7.52
C GLY A 41 -6.04 -16.18 -6.02
N ASP A 42 -4.98 -16.64 -5.35
CA ASP A 42 -4.77 -16.45 -3.92
C ASP A 42 -3.92 -15.21 -3.64
N PHE A 43 -3.99 -14.67 -2.43
CA PHE A 43 -3.08 -13.63 -1.96
C PHE A 43 -2.55 -13.91 -0.55
N SER A 44 -1.45 -13.26 -0.22
CA SER A 44 -0.90 -13.18 1.13
C SER A 44 -0.57 -11.73 1.46
N MET A 45 -0.79 -11.30 2.69
CA MET A 45 -0.63 -9.90 3.10
C MET A 45 -0.02 -9.82 4.50
N ALA A 46 0.91 -8.91 4.74
CA ALA A 46 1.49 -8.70 6.06
C ALA A 46 2.00 -7.26 6.24
N LEU A 47 1.99 -6.78 7.48
CA LEU A 47 2.52 -5.49 7.91
C LEU A 47 3.31 -5.67 9.21
N VAL A 48 4.46 -5.02 9.34
CA VAL A 48 5.19 -4.94 10.62
C VAL A 48 5.49 -3.49 10.98
N GLN A 49 5.20 -3.15 12.23
CA GLN A 49 5.44 -1.81 12.78
C GLN A 49 6.89 -1.63 13.26
N ALA A 50 7.51 -0.53 12.86
CA ALA A 50 8.75 0.03 13.34
C ALA A 50 8.57 1.40 13.99
N ASN A 51 7.76 2.27 13.40
CA ASN A 51 7.48 3.63 13.89
C ASN A 51 6.64 3.60 15.18
N ASN A 52 6.64 4.69 15.94
CA ASN A 52 5.87 4.75 17.20
C ASN A 52 4.36 4.56 16.96
N LEU A 53 3.86 5.15 15.88
CA LEU A 53 2.58 4.82 15.26
C LEU A 53 2.89 4.03 13.98
N LEU A 54 2.07 3.04 13.63
CA LEU A 54 2.18 2.39 12.33
C LEU A 54 1.63 3.38 11.30
N GLU A 55 2.51 3.92 10.45
CA GLU A 55 2.15 4.93 9.45
C GLU A 55 1.70 4.26 8.14
N ASP A 56 2.21 3.06 7.87
CA ASP A 56 1.78 2.20 6.77
C ASP A 56 0.32 1.72 6.90
N ALA A 57 -0.38 1.71 5.77
CA ALA A 57 -1.65 1.04 5.59
C ALA A 57 -1.69 0.26 4.26
N SER A 58 -2.61 -0.68 4.15
CA SER A 58 -2.82 -1.42 2.90
C SER A 58 -4.22 -1.99 2.81
N GLN A 59 -4.63 -2.34 1.60
CA GLN A 59 -5.92 -2.95 1.37
C GLN A 59 -5.91 -3.92 0.20
N VAL A 60 -6.79 -4.92 0.27
CA VAL A 60 -7.14 -5.82 -0.82
C VAL A 60 -8.66 -5.86 -0.94
N GLU A 61 -9.18 -5.52 -2.10
CA GLU A 61 -10.60 -5.59 -2.43
C GLU A 61 -10.78 -6.55 -3.60
N ALA A 62 -11.80 -7.40 -3.55
CA ALA A 62 -12.27 -8.18 -4.68
C ALA A 62 -13.78 -7.98 -4.80
N ALA A 63 -14.21 -7.26 -5.84
CA ALA A 63 -15.62 -7.00 -6.08
C ALA A 63 -15.82 -6.51 -7.53
N PRO A 64 -17.03 -6.66 -8.10
CA PRO A 64 -17.38 -5.98 -9.34
C PRO A 64 -17.34 -4.45 -9.16
N LEU A 65 -16.59 -3.75 -10.02
CA LEU A 65 -16.60 -2.28 -10.05
C LEU A 65 -17.82 -1.72 -10.82
N LEU A 66 -18.32 -2.46 -11.81
CA LEU A 66 -19.42 -2.04 -12.67
C LEU A 66 -20.61 -2.96 -12.47
N LEU A 67 -21.81 -2.41 -12.22
CA LEU A 67 -23.03 -3.21 -12.05
C LEU A 67 -23.43 -3.96 -13.34
N SER A 68 -23.05 -3.42 -14.50
CA SER A 68 -23.28 -3.99 -15.83
C SER A 68 -22.36 -5.17 -16.16
N HIS A 69 -21.23 -5.30 -15.45
CA HIS A 69 -20.26 -6.36 -15.66
C HIS A 69 -20.17 -7.26 -14.44
N SER A 70 -20.42 -8.56 -14.64
CA SER A 70 -20.31 -9.53 -13.55
C SER A 70 -18.87 -9.96 -13.27
N SER A 71 -17.89 -9.45 -14.03
CA SER A 71 -16.47 -9.70 -13.82
C SER A 71 -15.97 -9.05 -12.53
N SER A 72 -15.50 -9.87 -11.59
CA SER A 72 -14.86 -9.37 -10.36
C SER A 72 -13.52 -8.70 -10.66
N THR A 73 -13.32 -7.50 -10.11
CA THR A 73 -12.07 -6.75 -10.15
C THR A 73 -11.26 -7.03 -8.89
N THR A 74 -9.94 -7.19 -9.00
CA THR A 74 -9.05 -7.15 -7.83
C THR A 74 -8.43 -5.76 -7.71
N PHE A 75 -8.49 -5.17 -6.52
CA PHE A 75 -7.75 -3.97 -6.17
C PHE A 75 -6.79 -4.29 -5.02
N VAL A 76 -5.57 -3.75 -5.10
CA VAL A 76 -4.60 -3.74 -4.01
C VAL A 76 -4.08 -2.31 -3.82
N GLY A 77 -3.90 -1.90 -2.57
CA GLY A 77 -3.29 -0.61 -2.22
C GLY A 77 -2.23 -0.79 -1.15
N ILE A 78 -1.10 -0.11 -1.31
CA ILE A 78 -0.03 0.06 -0.33
C ILE A 78 0.13 1.56 -0.12
N TYR A 79 0.00 1.99 1.13
CA TYR A 79 0.03 3.39 1.52
C TYR A 79 1.09 3.55 2.59
N ASP A 80 2.24 4.05 2.19
CA ASP A 80 3.38 4.26 3.07
C ASP A 80 3.28 5.68 3.61
N GLY A 81 2.91 5.78 4.89
CA GLY A 81 2.58 7.07 5.52
C GLY A 81 3.80 7.69 6.17
N HIS A 82 3.85 9.02 6.22
CA HIS A 82 4.91 9.74 6.93
C HIS A 82 4.39 10.98 7.65
N GLY A 83 5.00 11.27 8.80
CA GLY A 83 4.64 12.39 9.66
C GLY A 83 3.37 12.16 10.48
N GLY A 84 2.68 11.04 10.23
CA GLY A 84 1.47 10.56 10.86
C GLY A 84 0.71 9.59 9.94
N PRO A 85 -0.14 8.71 10.47
CA PRO A 85 -0.88 7.72 9.67
C PRO A 85 -2.09 8.30 8.92
N GLU A 86 -2.47 9.56 9.19
CA GLU A 86 -3.77 10.09 8.78
C GLU A 86 -3.99 10.10 7.27
N THR A 87 -2.95 10.40 6.47
CA THR A 87 -3.07 10.38 5.01
C THR A 87 -3.23 8.95 4.50
N ALA A 88 -2.42 8.00 4.97
CA ALA A 88 -2.51 6.59 4.59
C ALA A 88 -3.90 6.00 4.92
N HIS A 89 -4.43 6.31 6.11
CA HIS A 89 -5.78 5.92 6.51
C HIS A 89 -6.87 6.57 5.66
N PHE A 90 -6.71 7.86 5.32
CA PHE A 90 -7.66 8.54 4.44
C PHE A 90 -7.68 7.90 3.04
N ILE A 91 -6.51 7.59 2.47
CA ILE A 91 -6.42 6.90 1.18
C ILE A 91 -7.12 5.55 1.25
N ALA A 92 -6.85 4.75 2.30
CA ALA A 92 -7.48 3.45 2.48
C ALA A 92 -9.01 3.54 2.55
N GLN A 93 -9.54 4.61 3.13
CA GLN A 93 -10.98 4.82 3.25
C GLN A 93 -11.64 5.33 1.96
N HIS A 94 -10.94 6.15 1.18
CA HIS A 94 -11.55 6.95 0.12
C HIS A 94 -11.15 6.55 -1.31
N PHE A 95 -9.97 5.96 -1.52
CA PHE A 95 -9.47 5.71 -2.88
C PHE A 95 -10.34 4.72 -3.65
N PHE A 96 -10.63 3.54 -3.08
CA PHE A 96 -11.42 2.53 -3.75
C PHE A 96 -12.88 2.97 -4.00
N PRO A 97 -13.57 3.65 -3.05
CA PRO A 97 -14.84 4.29 -3.35
C PRO A 97 -14.79 5.30 -4.51
N ASN A 98 -13.76 6.15 -4.57
CA ASN A 98 -13.56 7.09 -5.68
C ASN A 98 -13.35 6.34 -7.01
N LEU A 99 -12.53 5.29 -7.00
CA LEU A 99 -12.31 4.42 -8.16
C LEU A 99 -13.62 3.82 -8.66
N LYS A 100 -14.42 3.24 -7.76
CA LYS A 100 -15.72 2.65 -8.10
C LYS A 100 -16.68 3.69 -8.67
N LYS A 101 -16.72 4.88 -8.08
CA LYS A 101 -17.53 6.01 -8.57
C LYS A 101 -17.14 6.37 -10.01
N PHE A 102 -15.87 6.70 -10.26
CA PHE A 102 -15.44 7.14 -11.58
C PHE A 102 -15.48 6.03 -12.64
N ALA A 103 -15.21 4.77 -12.24
CA ALA A 103 -15.38 3.63 -13.13
C ALA A 103 -16.85 3.49 -13.54
N THR A 104 -17.79 3.62 -12.60
CA THR A 104 -19.23 3.56 -12.87
C THR A 104 -19.68 4.71 -13.78
N GLU A 105 -19.23 5.94 -13.52
CA GLU A 105 -19.56 7.10 -14.36
C GLU A 105 -19.07 6.94 -15.81
N GLN A 106 -17.91 6.32 -16.01
CA GLN A 106 -17.32 6.12 -17.34
C GLN A 106 -17.62 4.73 -17.95
N GLN A 107 -18.31 3.85 -17.21
CA GLN A 107 -18.55 2.46 -17.58
C GLN A 107 -17.29 1.68 -17.97
N THR A 108 -16.13 2.02 -17.39
CA THR A 108 -14.85 1.38 -17.70
C THR A 108 -13.82 1.58 -16.60
N VAL A 109 -12.79 0.73 -16.57
CA VAL A 109 -11.57 0.96 -15.80
C VAL A 109 -10.47 1.38 -16.78
N SER A 110 -10.00 2.62 -16.66
CA SER A 110 -9.00 3.22 -17.55
C SER A 110 -7.96 4.01 -16.77
N VAL A 111 -6.87 4.39 -17.44
CA VAL A 111 -5.85 5.28 -16.91
C VAL A 111 -6.47 6.60 -16.41
N ASP A 112 -7.42 7.17 -17.14
CA ASP A 112 -8.09 8.42 -16.75
C ASP A 112 -8.98 8.26 -15.52
N VAL A 113 -9.67 7.11 -15.38
CA VAL A 113 -10.42 6.78 -14.17
C VAL A 113 -9.49 6.71 -12.95
N ILE A 114 -8.32 6.10 -13.11
CA ILE A 114 -7.32 5.98 -12.04
C ILE A 114 -6.78 7.36 -11.67
N ARG A 115 -6.39 8.20 -12.65
CA ARG A 115 -5.96 9.59 -12.40
C ARG A 115 -7.00 10.41 -11.66
N LYS A 116 -8.27 10.35 -12.10
CA LYS A 116 -9.38 11.04 -11.40
C LYS A 116 -9.55 10.54 -9.96
N SER A 117 -9.29 9.26 -9.70
CA SER A 117 -9.36 8.67 -8.36
C SER A 117 -8.25 9.20 -7.45
N TYR A 118 -7.02 9.32 -7.96
CA TYR A 118 -5.91 10.00 -7.27
C TYR A 118 -6.27 11.45 -6.98
N ALA A 119 -6.67 12.22 -8.00
CA ALA A 119 -7.00 13.64 -7.87
C ALA A 119 -8.15 13.89 -6.87
N ALA A 120 -9.21 13.08 -6.90
CA ALA A 120 -10.32 13.23 -5.96
C ALA A 120 -9.96 12.83 -4.53
N THR A 121 -9.08 11.85 -4.36
CA THR A 121 -8.58 11.45 -3.03
C THR A 121 -7.68 12.52 -2.46
N GLU A 122 -6.78 13.09 -3.26
CA GLU A 122 -5.95 14.24 -2.88
C GLU A 122 -6.81 15.43 -2.47
N GLU A 123 -7.73 15.86 -3.34
CA GLU A 123 -8.57 17.03 -3.06
C GLU A 123 -9.47 16.80 -1.84
N GLY A 124 -9.95 15.57 -1.65
CA GLY A 124 -10.67 15.17 -0.43
C GLY A 124 -9.83 15.39 0.83
N PHE A 125 -8.56 14.97 0.81
CA PHE A 125 -7.66 15.13 1.94
C PHE A 125 -7.25 16.60 2.16
N LEU A 126 -6.93 17.35 1.10
CA LEU A 126 -6.62 18.77 1.20
C LEU A 126 -7.80 19.56 1.77
N ASN A 127 -9.04 19.21 1.41
CA ASN A 127 -10.23 19.79 2.03
C ASN A 127 -10.37 19.46 3.51
N LEU A 128 -9.97 18.26 3.94
CA LEU A 128 -9.89 17.93 5.36
C LEU A 128 -8.83 18.79 6.07
N VAL A 129 -7.66 18.98 5.47
CA VAL A 129 -6.60 19.87 5.98
C VAL A 129 -7.12 21.31 6.14
N ARG A 130 -7.79 21.87 5.12
CA ARG A 130 -8.39 23.22 5.18
C ARG A 130 -9.36 23.36 6.35
N LYS A 131 -10.28 22.39 6.50
CA LYS A 131 -11.28 22.40 7.59
C LYS A 131 -10.65 22.31 8.97
N GLN A 132 -9.53 21.59 9.10
CA GLN A 132 -8.85 21.36 10.37
C GLN A 132 -7.70 22.35 10.63
N TRP A 133 -7.42 23.29 9.72
CA TRP A 133 -6.19 24.08 9.72
C TRP A 133 -5.91 24.82 11.04
N LEU A 134 -6.95 25.42 11.64
CA LEU A 134 -6.80 26.17 12.89
C LEU A 134 -6.75 25.30 14.15
N ILE A 135 -7.17 24.03 14.05
CA ILE A 135 -7.28 23.10 15.20
C ILE A 135 -6.12 22.11 15.20
N LYS A 136 -5.76 21.59 14.02
CA LYS A 136 -4.76 20.54 13.79
C LYS A 136 -3.85 20.90 12.60
N PRO A 137 -3.07 22.00 12.67
CA PRO A 137 -2.24 22.46 11.54
C PRO A 137 -1.18 21.44 11.09
N GLN A 138 -0.73 20.56 11.98
CA GLN A 138 0.21 19.48 11.63
C GLN A 138 -0.36 18.49 10.60
N LEU A 139 -1.67 18.47 10.37
CA LEU A 139 -2.27 17.67 9.31
C LEU A 139 -1.79 18.12 7.91
N ALA A 140 -1.30 19.34 7.76
CA ALA A 140 -0.70 19.78 6.50
C ALA A 140 0.67 19.15 6.23
N SER A 141 1.36 18.62 7.24
CA SER A 141 2.69 18.01 7.14
C SER A 141 2.67 16.48 7.15
N VAL A 142 1.48 15.85 7.17
CA VAL A 142 1.36 14.41 6.97
C VAL A 142 1.14 14.12 5.50
N GLY A 143 1.71 13.02 5.03
CA GLY A 143 1.58 12.58 3.65
C GLY A 143 1.69 11.07 3.55
N SER A 144 1.53 10.57 2.33
CA SER A 144 1.71 9.15 2.07
C SER A 144 2.08 8.90 0.61
N CYS A 145 3.02 7.98 0.38
CA CYS A 145 3.17 7.32 -0.91
C CYS A 145 1.95 6.44 -1.15
N CYS A 146 1.50 6.35 -2.39
CA CYS A 146 0.31 5.59 -2.76
C CYS A 146 0.58 4.75 -4.00
N LEU A 147 0.72 3.45 -3.79
CA LEU A 147 0.85 2.43 -4.82
C LEU A 147 -0.46 1.64 -4.90
N VAL A 148 -1.09 1.61 -6.07
CA VAL A 148 -2.29 0.82 -6.33
C VAL A 148 -2.10 -0.13 -7.50
N GLY A 149 -2.64 -1.34 -7.35
CA GLY A 149 -2.74 -2.35 -8.41
C GLY A 149 -4.21 -2.68 -8.68
N ILE A 150 -4.61 -2.69 -9.95
CA ILE A 150 -5.98 -3.01 -10.36
C ILE A 150 -5.95 -4.08 -11.45
N ILE A 151 -6.51 -5.25 -11.17
CA ILE A 151 -6.69 -6.30 -12.16
C ILE A 151 -8.14 -6.30 -12.60
N ASN A 152 -8.38 -5.90 -13.85
CA ASN A 152 -9.70 -5.86 -14.46
C ASN A 152 -9.64 -6.43 -15.88
N GLU A 153 -10.49 -7.41 -16.17
CA GLU A 153 -10.62 -8.03 -17.51
C GLU A 153 -9.27 -8.46 -18.15
N GLY A 154 -8.36 -9.02 -17.36
CA GLY A 154 -7.05 -9.50 -17.84
C GLY A 154 -6.00 -8.39 -18.05
N VAL A 155 -6.30 -7.15 -17.66
CA VAL A 155 -5.35 -6.04 -17.63
C VAL A 155 -4.99 -5.72 -16.19
N LEU A 156 -3.70 -5.60 -15.91
CA LEU A 156 -3.15 -5.09 -14.66
C LEU A 156 -2.73 -3.63 -14.87
N TYR A 157 -3.33 -2.73 -14.10
CA TYR A 157 -2.88 -1.35 -13.96
C TYR A 157 -2.06 -1.23 -12.68
N VAL A 158 -0.87 -0.63 -12.77
CA VAL A 158 -0.05 -0.28 -11.61
C VAL A 158 0.15 1.22 -11.63
N ALA A 159 -0.38 1.91 -10.61
CA ALA A 159 -0.24 3.35 -10.47
C ALA A 159 0.50 3.67 -9.18
N ASN A 160 1.49 4.57 -9.25
CA ASN A 160 2.38 4.87 -8.12
C ASN A 160 2.63 6.36 -7.95
N THR A 161 2.58 6.82 -6.71
CA THR A 161 3.10 8.12 -6.24
C THR A 161 4.01 7.84 -5.06
N GLY A 162 5.27 8.24 -5.14
CA GLY A 162 6.28 7.91 -4.13
C GLY A 162 7.15 6.73 -4.53
N ASP A 163 7.66 5.99 -3.55
CA ASP A 163 8.75 5.01 -3.66
C ASP A 163 8.42 3.62 -3.11
N SER A 164 7.15 3.37 -2.79
CA SER A 164 6.61 2.01 -2.82
C SER A 164 6.78 1.40 -4.23
N ARG A 165 6.86 0.07 -4.31
CA ARG A 165 7.16 -0.63 -5.57
C ARG A 165 6.33 -1.89 -5.79
N ALA A 166 5.94 -2.10 -7.05
CA ALA A 166 5.32 -3.32 -7.55
C ALA A 166 6.29 -4.11 -8.45
N VAL A 167 6.45 -5.41 -8.19
CA VAL A 167 7.34 -6.31 -8.91
C VAL A 167 6.61 -7.58 -9.32
N LEU A 168 6.59 -7.86 -10.62
CA LEU A 168 6.04 -9.06 -11.23
C LEU A 168 7.09 -10.17 -11.26
N GLY A 169 6.71 -11.36 -10.79
CA GLY A 169 7.43 -12.60 -11.04
C GLY A 169 6.93 -13.23 -12.34
N ARG A 170 7.75 -13.18 -13.39
CA ARG A 170 7.41 -13.70 -14.73
C ARG A 170 8.25 -14.92 -15.09
N LEU A 171 7.60 -15.98 -15.57
CA LEU A 171 8.27 -17.17 -16.08
C LEU A 171 8.89 -16.89 -17.46
N GLU A 172 10.22 -16.87 -17.52
CA GLU A 172 10.97 -16.71 -18.75
C GLU A 172 11.97 -17.85 -18.92
N ARG A 173 11.80 -18.65 -19.97
CA ARG A 173 12.70 -19.77 -20.31
C ARG A 173 12.93 -20.75 -19.13
N GLY A 174 11.88 -21.01 -18.35
CA GLY A 174 11.92 -21.94 -17.21
C GLY A 174 12.43 -21.33 -15.89
N VAL A 175 12.72 -20.02 -15.85
CA VAL A 175 13.18 -19.32 -14.64
C VAL A 175 12.25 -18.15 -14.35
N ILE A 176 11.90 -17.92 -13.09
CA ILE A 176 11.13 -16.73 -12.71
C ILE A 176 12.06 -15.51 -12.64
N LYS A 177 11.77 -14.48 -13.43
CA LYS A 177 12.48 -13.20 -13.45
C LYS A 177 11.63 -12.10 -12.82
N ALA A 178 12.31 -11.20 -12.11
CA ALA A 178 11.68 -10.02 -11.57
C ALA A 178 11.54 -8.92 -12.63
N VAL A 179 10.32 -8.43 -12.83
CA VAL A 179 10.00 -7.30 -13.70
C VAL A 179 9.36 -6.20 -12.85
N GLN A 180 10.05 -5.06 -12.71
CA GLN A 180 9.50 -3.92 -11.98
C GLN A 180 8.41 -3.24 -12.81
N LEU A 181 7.22 -3.07 -12.23
CA LEU A 181 6.05 -2.50 -12.91
C LEU A 181 5.78 -1.04 -12.52
N SER A 182 6.46 -0.50 -11.50
CA SER A 182 6.24 0.85 -10.99
C SER A 182 7.50 1.71 -11.15
N ALA A 183 7.34 2.94 -11.64
CA ALA A 183 8.37 3.97 -11.49
C ALA A 183 8.39 4.47 -10.04
N GLU A 184 9.58 4.73 -9.50
CA GLU A 184 9.78 5.26 -8.15
C GLU A 184 10.10 6.74 -8.21
N HIS A 185 9.54 7.50 -7.27
CA HIS A 185 9.61 8.95 -7.22
C HIS A 185 10.41 9.41 -5.99
N ASN A 186 11.65 8.92 -5.86
CA ASN A 186 12.56 9.23 -4.77
C ASN A 186 13.76 10.06 -5.28
N ALA A 187 14.12 11.12 -4.57
CA ALA A 187 15.21 12.03 -4.92
C ALA A 187 16.60 11.38 -4.90
N SER A 188 16.75 10.17 -4.35
CA SER A 188 17.99 9.39 -4.53
C SER A 188 18.23 9.02 -6.01
N ILE A 189 17.18 8.89 -6.81
CA ILE A 189 17.22 8.57 -8.24
C ILE A 189 17.55 9.83 -9.04
N GLU A 190 18.59 9.77 -9.89
CA GLU A 190 19.05 10.95 -10.65
C GLU A 190 17.97 11.49 -11.60
N SER A 191 17.23 10.64 -12.30
CA SER A 191 16.17 11.09 -13.22
C SER A 191 15.06 11.86 -12.51
N VAL A 192 14.72 11.49 -11.27
CA VAL A 192 13.76 12.23 -10.44
C VAL A 192 14.33 13.58 -10.02
N ARG A 193 15.64 13.67 -9.75
CA ARG A 193 16.30 14.95 -9.45
C ARG A 193 16.30 15.87 -10.66
N GLU A 194 16.55 15.34 -11.85
CA GLU A 194 16.48 16.12 -13.09
C GLU A 194 15.05 16.59 -13.40
N GLU A 195 14.04 15.73 -13.21
CA GLU A 195 12.62 16.13 -13.34
C GLU A 195 12.29 17.31 -12.40
N LEU A 196 12.70 17.24 -11.13
CA LEU A 196 12.50 18.32 -10.16
C LEU A 196 13.20 19.61 -10.57
N ARG A 197 14.45 19.55 -11.06
CA ARG A 197 15.20 20.71 -11.57
C ARG A 197 14.52 21.34 -12.79
N GLN A 198 14.00 20.51 -13.70
CA GLN A 198 13.30 20.98 -14.90
C GLN A 198 11.97 21.65 -14.58
N PHE A 199 11.22 21.14 -13.60
CA PHE A 199 9.93 21.71 -13.19
C PHE A 199 10.09 23.02 -12.38
N HIS A 200 11.23 23.14 -11.66
CA HIS A 200 11.60 24.29 -10.83
C HIS A 200 12.96 24.89 -11.24
N PRO A 201 13.11 25.44 -12.46
CA PRO A 201 14.39 25.93 -12.97
C PRO A 201 14.95 27.11 -12.17
N ASP A 202 14.07 27.86 -11.50
CA ASP A 202 14.43 29.05 -10.71
C ASP A 202 14.71 28.73 -9.23
N ASP A 203 14.64 27.45 -8.82
CA ASP A 203 14.86 27.01 -7.44
C ASP A 203 16.10 26.11 -7.35
N PRO A 204 17.32 26.67 -7.20
CA PRO A 204 18.55 25.88 -7.11
C PRO A 204 18.58 24.98 -5.87
N ARG A 205 17.65 25.15 -4.93
CA ARG A 205 17.51 24.34 -3.71
C ARG A 205 16.32 23.39 -3.78
N ILE A 206 15.74 23.15 -4.96
CA ILE A 206 14.64 22.19 -5.12
C ILE A 206 15.03 20.80 -4.63
N VAL A 207 16.28 20.40 -4.84
CA VAL A 207 16.85 19.14 -4.39
C VAL A 207 18.18 19.41 -3.68
N VAL A 208 18.32 18.91 -2.45
CA VAL A 208 19.47 19.17 -1.58
C VAL A 208 20.00 17.85 -1.02
N LEU A 209 21.31 17.66 -1.07
CA LEU A 209 21.97 16.56 -0.36
C LEU A 209 22.15 16.94 1.10
N LYS A 210 21.45 16.27 2.02
CA LYS A 210 21.50 16.51 3.47
C LYS A 210 21.77 15.21 4.21
N HIS A 211 22.84 15.17 5.00
CA HIS A 211 23.31 13.97 5.70
C HIS A 211 23.47 12.76 4.75
N ASN A 212 24.10 12.98 3.59
CA ASN A 212 24.30 11.97 2.54
C ASN A 212 23.01 11.39 1.92
N VAL A 213 21.87 12.05 2.12
CA VAL A 213 20.59 11.66 1.53
C VAL A 213 20.02 12.83 0.73
N TRP A 214 19.66 12.56 -0.53
CA TRP A 214 19.00 13.56 -1.38
C TRP A 214 17.57 13.80 -0.91
N ARG A 215 17.20 15.07 -0.74
CA ARG A 215 15.88 15.49 -0.25
C ARG A 215 15.34 16.66 -1.06
N VAL A 216 14.05 16.61 -1.36
CA VAL A 216 13.27 17.72 -1.90
C VAL A 216 13.19 18.83 -0.86
N LYS A 217 13.67 20.03 -1.21
CA LYS A 217 13.84 21.20 -0.33
C LYS A 217 14.58 20.92 0.98
N GLY A 218 15.36 19.84 1.06
CA GLY A 218 16.05 19.42 2.29
C GLY A 218 15.13 18.79 3.36
N LEU A 219 13.88 18.47 3.04
CA LEU A 219 12.86 18.00 3.97
C LEU A 219 12.51 16.52 3.77
N ILE A 220 12.05 16.14 2.57
CA ILE A 220 11.48 14.82 2.27
C ILE A 220 12.23 14.14 1.12
N GLN A 221 12.25 12.80 1.06
CA GLN A 221 12.95 12.06 0.00
C GLN A 221 12.10 11.84 -1.25
N VAL A 222 10.78 11.77 -1.12
CA VAL A 222 9.88 11.55 -2.26
C VAL A 222 9.49 12.86 -2.96
N SER A 223 9.33 12.81 -4.29
CA SER A 223 8.88 13.93 -5.12
C SER A 223 7.38 13.90 -5.41
N ARG A 224 6.71 12.77 -5.16
CA ARG A 224 5.28 12.58 -5.38
C ARG A 224 4.62 11.91 -4.21
N THR A 225 3.52 12.48 -3.72
CA THR A 225 2.75 11.98 -2.56
C THR A 225 1.30 12.40 -2.67
N LEU A 226 0.43 11.72 -1.94
CA LEU A 226 -0.85 12.29 -1.50
C LEU A 226 -0.63 12.97 -0.14
N GLY A 227 -1.36 14.05 0.17
CA GLY A 227 -1.12 14.86 1.37
C GLY A 227 0.04 15.83 1.22
N ASP A 228 0.86 16.04 2.26
CA ASP A 228 1.96 17.02 2.27
C ASP A 228 1.54 18.41 1.79
N ALA A 229 0.35 18.85 2.21
CA ALA A 229 -0.28 20.10 1.77
C ALA A 229 0.66 21.30 1.90
N TYR A 230 1.53 21.30 2.92
CA TYR A 230 2.53 22.33 3.18
C TYR A 230 3.59 22.52 2.08
N LEU A 231 3.79 21.53 1.21
CA LEU A 231 4.69 21.62 0.04
C LEU A 231 3.92 21.78 -1.27
N LYS A 232 2.59 21.76 -1.24
CA LYS A 232 1.74 21.90 -2.43
C LYS A 232 1.09 23.28 -2.51
N SER A 233 0.80 23.90 -1.38
CA SER A 233 0.18 25.22 -1.32
C SER A 233 0.84 26.10 -0.24
N THR A 234 1.11 27.36 -0.60
CA THR A 234 1.57 28.39 0.34
C THR A 234 0.56 28.68 1.45
N GLU A 235 -0.71 28.35 1.23
CA GLU A 235 -1.79 28.42 2.23
C GLU A 235 -1.41 27.70 3.52
N PHE A 236 -0.68 26.58 3.42
CA PHE A 236 -0.30 25.73 4.53
C PHE A 236 1.20 25.84 4.90
N ASN A 237 1.98 26.64 4.19
CA ASN A 237 3.39 26.89 4.52
C ASN A 237 3.54 28.17 5.35
N ARG A 238 2.77 28.28 6.44
CA ARG A 238 2.71 29.45 7.31
C ARG A 238 2.20 29.07 8.70
N GLU A 239 2.21 30.02 9.63
CA GLU A 239 1.61 29.80 10.95
C GLU A 239 0.11 29.47 10.81
N PRO A 240 -0.41 28.53 11.62
CA PRO A 240 0.19 27.94 12.82
C PRO A 240 1.03 26.65 12.62
N LEU A 241 1.44 26.31 11.39
CA LEU A 241 2.33 25.16 11.17
C LEU A 241 3.70 25.36 11.84
N LEU A 242 4.23 24.27 12.42
CA LEU A 242 5.52 24.27 13.10
C LEU A 242 6.64 24.74 12.17
N ALA A 243 7.53 25.59 12.69
CA ALA A 243 8.62 26.21 11.93
C ALA A 243 9.50 25.20 11.17
N ARG A 244 9.71 24.00 11.70
CA ARG A 244 10.49 22.94 11.04
C ARG A 244 9.95 22.47 9.69
N PHE A 245 8.66 22.70 9.41
CA PHE A 245 8.03 22.37 8.13
C PHE A 245 7.85 23.61 7.24
N ARG A 246 8.11 24.82 7.74
CA ARG A 246 7.98 26.04 6.96
C ARG A 246 9.25 26.27 6.13
N LEU A 247 9.07 26.60 4.87
CA LEU A 247 10.14 27.03 3.99
C LEU A 247 10.42 28.52 4.24
N SER A 248 11.69 28.91 4.21
CA SER A 248 12.08 30.30 4.42
C SER A 248 11.67 31.21 3.25
N GLU A 249 11.61 30.65 2.04
CA GLU A 249 11.24 31.35 0.82
C GLU A 249 9.89 30.82 0.30
N PRO A 250 9.01 31.71 -0.19
CA PRO A 250 7.76 31.30 -0.80
C PRO A 250 8.01 30.54 -2.10
N PHE A 251 7.09 29.65 -2.45
CA PHE A 251 7.05 28.95 -3.73
C PHE A 251 5.76 29.29 -4.46
N HIS A 252 5.77 29.25 -5.79
CA HIS A 252 4.60 29.62 -6.62
C HIS A 252 4.05 28.44 -7.41
N LYS A 253 4.77 27.32 -7.43
CA LYS A 253 4.35 26.03 -7.99
C LYS A 253 4.39 24.98 -6.89
N PRO A 254 3.46 24.01 -6.86
CA PRO A 254 3.55 22.86 -5.97
C PRO A 254 4.91 22.18 -6.10
N ILE A 255 5.58 21.94 -4.97
CA ILE A 255 6.90 21.29 -4.91
C ILE A 255 6.76 19.77 -5.05
N LEU A 256 5.68 19.21 -4.52
CA LEU A 256 5.33 17.80 -4.65
C LEU A 256 4.11 17.62 -5.54
N SER A 257 4.06 16.49 -6.27
CA SER A 257 2.94 16.16 -7.16
C SER A 257 2.11 14.99 -6.64
N PRO A 258 0.77 15.03 -6.70
CA PRO A 258 -0.09 13.87 -6.46
C PRO A 258 -0.31 12.99 -7.71
N GLU A 259 0.29 13.36 -8.85
CA GLU A 259 0.04 12.68 -10.13
C GLU A 259 0.79 11.34 -10.20
N PRO A 260 0.08 10.20 -10.38
CA PRO A 260 0.72 8.90 -10.44
C PRO A 260 1.45 8.67 -11.78
N SER A 261 2.58 7.95 -11.74
CA SER A 261 3.02 7.18 -12.91
C SER A 261 2.13 5.95 -13.04
N ILE A 262 1.66 5.64 -14.25
CA ILE A 262 0.76 4.50 -14.48
C ILE A 262 1.35 3.58 -15.56
N GLU A 263 1.57 2.33 -15.20
CA GLU A 263 1.92 1.24 -16.11
C GLU A 263 0.68 0.38 -16.40
N VAL A 264 0.50 0.01 -17.67
CA VAL A 264 -0.60 -0.85 -18.12
C VAL A 264 -0.03 -2.13 -18.69
N HIS A 265 -0.19 -3.23 -17.96
CA HIS A 265 0.35 -4.53 -18.31
C HIS A 265 -0.77 -5.51 -18.68
N LYS A 266 -0.73 -6.05 -19.89
CA LYS A 266 -1.66 -7.11 -20.30
C LYS A 266 -1.17 -8.45 -19.73
N LEU A 267 -1.98 -9.04 -18.86
CA LEU A 267 -1.62 -10.30 -18.21
C LEU A 267 -1.52 -11.44 -19.23
N CYS A 268 -0.50 -12.28 -19.04
CA CYS A 268 -0.25 -13.48 -19.83
C CYS A 268 0.01 -14.70 -18.94
N THR A 269 0.11 -15.88 -19.54
CA THR A 269 0.30 -17.14 -18.82
C THR A 269 1.64 -17.25 -18.10
N GLU A 270 2.62 -16.46 -18.52
CA GLU A 270 3.95 -16.39 -17.92
C GLU A 270 3.95 -15.58 -16.63
N ASP A 271 2.96 -14.71 -16.41
CA ASP A 271 2.85 -13.88 -15.21
C ASP A 271 2.36 -14.73 -14.03
N GLN A 272 3.23 -14.97 -13.03
CA GLN A 272 2.94 -15.92 -11.95
C GLN A 272 2.38 -15.25 -10.70
N PHE A 273 2.93 -14.09 -10.33
CA PHE A 273 2.53 -13.33 -9.15
C PHE A 273 3.04 -11.90 -9.19
N VAL A 274 2.43 -11.01 -8.42
CA VAL A 274 2.89 -9.62 -8.25
C VAL A 274 3.07 -9.32 -6.77
N ILE A 275 4.22 -8.75 -6.41
CA ILE A 275 4.56 -8.28 -5.08
C ILE A 275 4.35 -6.76 -5.06
N PHE A 276 3.49 -6.28 -4.17
CA PHE A 276 3.31 -4.86 -3.86
C PHE A 276 3.86 -4.63 -2.45
N ALA A 277 4.78 -3.68 -2.29
CA ALA A 277 5.32 -3.39 -0.96
C ALA A 277 5.81 -1.94 -0.80
N SER A 278 5.81 -1.47 0.45
CA SER A 278 6.41 -0.19 0.86
C SER A 278 7.93 -0.24 0.75
N ASP A 279 8.57 0.93 0.80
CA ASP A 279 10.02 1.04 0.66
C ASP A 279 10.78 0.23 1.73
N GLY A 280 10.19 0.06 2.92
CA GLY A 280 10.73 -0.73 4.01
C GLY A 280 11.04 -2.18 3.64
N LEU A 281 10.43 -2.75 2.60
CA LEU A 281 10.87 -4.04 2.03
C LEU A 281 12.09 -3.85 1.11
N TRP A 282 11.99 -2.89 0.19
CA TRP A 282 12.92 -2.67 -0.91
C TRP A 282 14.25 -2.04 -0.48
N GLU A 283 14.31 -1.41 0.70
CA GLU A 283 15.57 -1.01 1.34
C GLU A 283 16.46 -2.21 1.74
N HIS A 284 15.86 -3.40 1.86
CA HIS A 284 16.51 -4.59 2.39
C HIS A 284 16.62 -5.73 1.38
N LEU A 285 15.74 -5.81 0.39
CA LEU A 285 15.75 -6.87 -0.61
C LEU A 285 15.76 -6.29 -2.03
N THR A 286 16.55 -6.90 -2.90
CA THR A 286 16.45 -6.66 -4.35
C THR A 286 15.17 -7.26 -4.92
N ASN A 287 14.77 -6.77 -6.10
CA ASN A 287 13.60 -7.29 -6.82
C ASN A 287 13.69 -8.81 -7.04
N GLN A 288 14.87 -9.31 -7.46
CA GLN A 288 15.05 -10.73 -7.74
C GLN A 288 15.07 -11.57 -6.47
N GLU A 289 15.70 -11.12 -5.37
CA GLU A 289 15.65 -11.85 -4.09
C GLU A 289 14.22 -12.02 -3.57
N ALA A 290 13.39 -10.96 -3.66
CA ALA A 290 11.99 -11.04 -3.27
C ALA A 290 11.21 -12.05 -4.15
N VAL A 291 11.41 -12.00 -5.46
CA VAL A 291 10.80 -12.94 -6.42
C VAL A 291 11.25 -14.37 -6.17
N ASP A 292 12.53 -14.61 -5.89
CA ASP A 292 13.07 -15.93 -5.59
C ASP A 292 12.47 -16.50 -4.29
N ILE A 293 12.30 -15.66 -3.26
CA ILE A 293 11.62 -16.06 -2.02
C ILE A 293 10.18 -16.51 -2.30
N VAL A 294 9.43 -15.75 -3.10
CA VAL A 294 8.04 -16.10 -3.46
C VAL A 294 7.97 -17.38 -4.28
N ASN A 295 8.88 -17.55 -5.24
CA ASN A 295 8.92 -18.72 -6.12
C ASN A 295 9.31 -20.02 -5.39
N CYS A 296 10.23 -19.95 -4.42
CA CYS A 296 10.79 -21.13 -3.76
C CYS A 296 10.06 -21.55 -2.47
N ALA A 297 9.06 -20.81 -2.02
CA ALA A 297 8.37 -21.06 -0.75
C ALA A 297 6.86 -21.31 -0.93
N PRO A 298 6.21 -21.98 0.04
CA PRO A 298 4.75 -22.12 0.02
C PRO A 298 4.04 -20.76 0.01
N ARG A 299 2.93 -20.66 -0.75
CA ARG A 299 2.09 -19.44 -0.82
C ARG A 299 1.59 -18.98 0.56
N ASN A 300 1.29 -19.94 1.46
CA ASN A 300 0.81 -19.65 2.80
C ASN A 300 1.87 -18.88 3.62
N GLY A 301 1.51 -17.66 4.01
CA GLY A 301 2.36 -16.78 4.81
C GLY A 301 3.58 -16.24 4.08
N ILE A 302 3.52 -16.16 2.74
CA ILE A 302 4.65 -15.68 1.95
C ILE A 302 4.97 -14.20 2.21
N ALA A 303 3.97 -13.34 2.41
CA ALA A 303 4.19 -11.94 2.75
C ALA A 303 4.96 -11.79 4.08
N ARG A 304 4.61 -12.62 5.06
CA ARG A 304 5.30 -12.67 6.36
C ARG A 304 6.73 -13.18 6.24
N ARG A 305 7.00 -14.08 5.28
CA ARG A 305 8.34 -14.57 4.97
C ARG A 305 9.20 -13.51 4.32
N LEU A 306 8.65 -12.71 3.41
CA LEU A 306 9.32 -11.54 2.82
C LEU A 306 9.71 -10.53 3.90
N ILE A 307 8.77 -10.16 4.79
CA ILE A 307 9.07 -9.30 5.94
C ILE A 307 10.18 -9.90 6.80
N LYS A 308 10.11 -11.20 7.11
CA LYS A 308 11.15 -11.87 7.92
C LYS A 308 12.52 -11.82 7.23
N ALA A 309 12.59 -11.93 5.90
CA ALA A 309 13.84 -11.82 5.15
C ALA A 309 14.39 -10.40 5.22
N ALA A 310 13.57 -9.38 4.98
CA ALA A 310 13.97 -7.98 5.11
C ALA A 310 14.48 -7.64 6.52
N LEU A 311 13.76 -8.05 7.57
CA LEU A 311 14.19 -7.84 8.96
C LEU A 311 15.50 -8.56 9.32
N ARG A 312 15.80 -9.70 8.67
CA ARG A 312 17.09 -10.38 8.86
C ARG A 312 18.23 -9.58 8.23
N GLU A 313 18.01 -9.03 7.05
CA GLU A 313 19.01 -8.18 6.39
C GLU A 313 19.18 -6.84 7.14
N ALA A 314 18.09 -6.24 7.64
CA ALA A 314 18.14 -5.08 8.52
C ALA A 314 18.98 -5.33 9.77
N ALA A 315 18.75 -6.47 10.45
CA ALA A 315 19.54 -6.88 11.61
C ALA A 315 21.01 -7.09 11.26
N LYS A 316 21.31 -7.73 10.12
CA LYS A 316 22.68 -7.95 9.64
C LYS A 316 23.41 -6.64 9.34
N LYS A 317 22.77 -5.67 8.67
CA LYS A 317 23.32 -4.32 8.42
C LYS A 317 23.66 -3.56 9.71
N ARG A 318 23.06 -3.95 10.83
CA ARG A 318 23.29 -3.39 12.17
C ARG A 318 24.07 -4.33 13.09
N GLU A 319 24.70 -5.35 12.53
CA GLU A 319 25.54 -6.33 13.24
C GLU A 319 24.86 -6.97 14.46
N MET A 320 23.54 -7.19 14.37
CA MET A 320 22.74 -7.74 15.46
C MET A 320 21.97 -8.99 15.04
N ARG A 321 21.53 -9.78 16.01
CA ARG A 321 20.68 -10.95 15.74
C ARG A 321 19.26 -10.49 15.45
N TYR A 322 18.60 -11.16 14.51
CA TYR A 322 17.16 -11.00 14.26
C TYR A 322 16.31 -11.19 15.53
N SER A 323 16.71 -12.10 16.43
CA SER A 323 16.03 -12.31 17.71
C SER A 323 16.07 -11.10 18.65
N ASP A 324 17.12 -10.29 18.54
CA ASP A 324 17.31 -9.11 19.37
C ASP A 324 16.55 -7.92 18.77
N LEU A 325 16.59 -7.77 17.43
CA LEU A 325 15.77 -6.78 16.72
C LEU A 325 14.27 -6.98 17.01
N LYS A 326 13.80 -8.22 17.10
CA LYS A 326 12.39 -8.53 17.41
C LYS A 326 11.94 -8.00 18.78
N LYS A 327 12.86 -7.86 19.75
CA LYS A 327 12.58 -7.41 21.11
C LYS A 327 12.63 -5.88 21.26
N ILE A 328 13.10 -5.17 20.23
CA ILE A 328 13.13 -3.70 20.24
C ILE A 328 11.71 -3.18 20.09
N ASP A 329 11.33 -2.30 21.01
CA ASP A 329 10.04 -1.63 21.00
C ASP A 329 9.90 -0.69 19.80
N ARG A 330 8.64 -0.52 19.36
CA ARG A 330 8.27 0.46 18.32
C ARG A 330 8.78 1.87 18.67
N GLY A 331 9.02 2.70 17.65
CA GLY A 331 9.66 4.00 17.78
C GLY A 331 11.18 3.90 17.82
N VAL A 332 11.75 3.11 18.74
CA VAL A 332 13.20 2.85 18.75
C VAL A 332 13.60 1.97 17.56
N ARG A 333 12.74 1.00 17.23
CA ARG A 333 12.91 0.07 16.12
C ARG A 333 13.09 0.76 14.75
N ARG A 334 12.57 1.97 14.58
CA ARG A 334 12.72 2.80 13.38
C ARG A 334 14.18 3.10 12.99
N HIS A 335 15.13 3.04 13.93
CA HIS A 335 16.56 3.22 13.61
C HIS A 335 17.17 2.03 12.85
N PHE A 336 16.45 0.90 12.79
CA PHE A 336 16.92 -0.36 12.21
C PHE A 336 16.23 -0.68 10.88
N HIS A 337 14.93 -0.42 10.78
CA HIS A 337 14.12 -0.59 9.57
C HIS A 337 12.88 0.32 9.64
N ASP A 338 12.21 0.53 8.52
CA ASP A 338 10.92 1.22 8.46
C ASP A 338 9.73 0.31 8.79
N ASP A 339 8.52 0.87 8.87
CA ASP A 339 7.31 0.06 8.68
C ASP A 339 7.43 -0.73 7.37
N ILE A 340 7.00 -2.00 7.37
CA ILE A 340 7.08 -2.83 6.17
C ILE A 340 5.72 -3.42 5.90
N THR A 341 5.19 -3.13 4.72
CA THR A 341 3.92 -3.64 4.21
C THR A 341 4.13 -4.42 2.94
N VAL A 342 3.55 -5.62 2.86
CA VAL A 342 3.69 -6.52 1.70
C VAL A 342 2.35 -7.15 1.37
N VAL A 343 1.96 -7.09 0.11
CA VAL A 343 0.87 -7.88 -0.49
C VAL A 343 1.44 -8.66 -1.67
N VAL A 344 1.23 -9.98 -1.69
CA VAL A 344 1.56 -10.85 -2.83
C VAL A 344 0.26 -11.36 -3.43
N LEU A 345 0.01 -11.04 -4.70
CA LEU A 345 -1.10 -11.57 -5.49
C LEU A 345 -0.58 -12.69 -6.38
N PHE A 346 -1.14 -13.89 -6.26
CA PHE A 346 -0.84 -15.00 -7.17
C PHE A 346 -1.79 -14.96 -8.36
N LEU A 347 -1.24 -15.14 -9.55
CA LEU A 347 -1.97 -15.10 -10.81
C LEU A 347 -2.14 -16.53 -11.31
N ASP A 348 -3.32 -17.11 -11.10
CA ASP A 348 -3.59 -18.46 -11.57
C ASP A 348 -3.78 -18.44 -13.09
N SER A 349 -2.88 -19.09 -13.83
CA SER A 349 -2.85 -19.07 -15.31
C SER A 349 -4.15 -19.55 -15.96
N ALA A 350 -4.88 -20.47 -15.31
CA ALA A 350 -6.19 -20.94 -15.77
C ALA A 350 -7.27 -19.84 -15.70
N LEU A 351 -7.01 -18.79 -14.93
CA LEU A 351 -7.90 -17.68 -14.66
C LEU A 351 -7.52 -16.43 -15.48
N VAL A 352 -6.25 -16.25 -15.78
CA VAL A 352 -5.76 -15.13 -16.60
C VAL A 352 -6.50 -15.08 -17.96
N GLY A 353 -7.05 -13.90 -18.30
CA GLY A 353 -7.76 -13.66 -19.55
C GLY A 353 -9.23 -14.11 -19.59
N LYS A 354 -9.78 -14.70 -18.52
CA LYS A 354 -11.21 -15.02 -18.41
C LYS A 354 -11.99 -13.92 -17.68
N ARG A 355 -13.24 -13.70 -18.09
CA ARG A 355 -14.20 -12.87 -17.36
C ARG A 355 -14.74 -13.63 -16.14
N PHE A 356 -14.51 -13.11 -14.93
CA PHE A 356 -14.90 -13.76 -13.67
C PHE A 356 -16.30 -13.42 -13.20
N TYR A 357 -17.30 -14.15 -13.69
CA TYR A 357 -18.67 -14.04 -13.19
C TYR A 357 -18.78 -14.67 -11.79
N GLY A 358 -19.08 -13.87 -10.75
CA GLY A 358 -19.36 -14.39 -9.40
C GLY A 358 -18.14 -14.70 -8.51
N GLY A 359 -17.04 -13.94 -8.65
CA GLY A 359 -15.85 -14.07 -7.80
C GLY A 359 -16.07 -13.73 -6.31
N PRO A 360 -15.07 -13.98 -5.43
CA PRO A 360 -15.20 -13.68 -4.01
C PRO A 360 -15.44 -12.19 -3.78
N LEU A 361 -16.36 -11.86 -2.87
CA LEU A 361 -16.47 -10.53 -2.29
C LEU A 361 -15.48 -10.44 -1.12
N LEU A 362 -14.48 -9.58 -1.28
CA LEU A 362 -13.44 -9.36 -0.28
C LEU A 362 -13.28 -7.86 -0.05
N SER A 363 -13.22 -7.47 1.22
CA SER A 363 -12.67 -6.20 1.66
C SER A 363 -11.80 -6.48 2.87
N LEU A 364 -10.50 -6.29 2.74
CA LEU A 364 -9.51 -6.50 3.80
C LEU A 364 -8.59 -5.30 3.86
N ARG A 365 -8.40 -4.75 5.05
CA ARG A 365 -7.45 -3.66 5.32
C ARG A 365 -6.46 -4.06 6.39
N GLY A 366 -5.23 -3.57 6.25
CA GLY A 366 -4.17 -3.60 7.24
C GLY A 366 -3.72 -2.17 7.56
N GLY A 367 -3.18 -1.94 8.75
CA GLY A 367 -2.74 -0.60 9.19
C GLY A 367 -3.80 0.22 9.93
N ASP A 368 -5.09 -0.18 9.86
CA ASP A 368 -6.13 0.36 10.72
C ASP A 368 -5.86 -0.13 12.15
N GLY A 369 -5.29 0.73 12.99
CA GLY A 369 -5.17 0.47 14.43
C GLY A 369 -6.56 0.23 15.00
N ALA A 370 -6.94 -1.03 15.16
CA ALA A 370 -8.31 -1.42 15.47
C ALA A 370 -8.94 -0.53 16.57
N SER A 371 -9.89 0.31 16.17
CA SER A 371 -11.02 0.68 17.02
C SER A 371 -12.26 -0.01 16.48
N THR A 372 -12.37 -1.32 16.72
CA THR A 372 -13.70 -1.88 16.98
C THR A 372 -14.25 -1.20 18.22
N LEU A 373 -14.98 -0.10 18.02
CA LEU A 373 -16.04 0.34 18.92
C LEU A 373 -17.37 0.06 18.23
N THR A 374 -17.70 -1.22 18.12
CA THR A 374 -19.09 -1.66 18.19
C THR A 374 -19.36 -2.07 19.63
N GLN A 375 -19.93 -1.16 20.41
CA GLN A 375 -20.90 -1.40 21.50
C GLN A 375 -21.13 -0.09 22.28
N LYS A 376 -22.18 0.66 21.88
CA LYS A 376 -23.42 0.83 22.64
C LYS A 376 -24.49 1.46 21.76
#